data_AF-A0A646KKT8-F1
#
_entry.id   AF-A0A646KKT8-F1
#
_cell.length_a   1.000
_cell.length_b   1.000
_cell.length_c   1.000
_cell.angle_alpha   90.00
_cell.angle_beta   90.00
_cell.angle_gamma   90.00
#
_symmetry.space_group_name_H-M   'P 1'
#
loop_
_entity.id
_entity.type
_entity.pdbx_description
1 polymer ?
#
loop_
_entity_poly.entity_id
_entity_poly.type
_entity_poly.pdbx_seq_one_letter_code
_entity_poly.pdbx_strand_id
1 'polypeptide(L)'
;MLRPLLYDAAQVDAYLAGQPIPALPKGPSPADLLTDTEAAAIIGVTASTVRADAATGRMDGGVERHGRRWWTRAAAEAEAARPDQRGRQLGAKDKAPRARRPDPRIPEVGAELEAADAGRRGPVTAAELAARYAVSTRTAERIMSKARDARR
;
A
#
# COMPACT_ATOMS: atom_id res chain seq x y z
N MET A 1 24.56 15.81 24.09
CA MET A 1 24.27 17.26 24.02
C MET A 1 23.06 17.54 24.91
N LEU A 2 23.18 18.39 25.93
CA LEU A 2 22.01 18.82 26.69
C LEU A 2 21.14 19.70 25.78
N ARG A 3 19.84 19.37 25.66
CA ARG A 3 18.86 20.25 25.02
C ARG A 3 18.74 21.53 25.87
N PRO A 4 18.70 22.73 25.26
CA PRO A 4 18.36 23.95 25.97
C PRO A 4 17.01 23.77 26.68
N LEU A 5 16.91 24.21 27.93
CA LEU A 5 15.65 24.21 28.67
C LEU A 5 14.76 25.30 28.04
N LEU A 6 13.75 24.89 27.27
CA LEU A 6 12.74 25.78 26.72
C LEU A 6 11.60 25.90 27.73
N TYR A 7 11.36 27.10 28.23
CA TYR A 7 10.22 27.40 29.10
C TYR A 7 8.97 27.63 28.24
N ASP A 8 7.86 27.01 28.63
CA ASP A 8 6.56 27.24 27.99
C ASP A 8 6.06 28.67 28.30
N ALA A 9 5.30 29.26 27.38
CA ALA A 9 4.74 30.61 27.55
C ALA A 9 3.91 30.71 28.84
N ALA A 10 3.12 29.68 29.15
CA ALA A 10 2.36 29.63 30.40
C ALA A 10 3.25 29.61 31.66
N GLN A 11 4.45 29.03 31.59
CA GLN A 11 5.41 29.04 32.70
C GLN A 11 6.07 30.40 32.86
N VAL A 12 6.40 31.06 31.74
CA VAL A 12 6.92 32.43 31.74
C VAL A 12 5.88 33.40 32.30
N ASP A 13 4.63 33.32 31.82
CA ASP A 13 3.53 34.17 32.29
C ASP A 13 3.23 33.94 33.76
N ALA A 14 3.20 32.67 34.22
CA ALA A 14 3.00 32.36 35.64
C ALA A 14 4.13 32.94 36.51
N TYR A 15 5.37 32.82 36.06
CA TYR A 15 6.53 33.41 36.74
C TYR A 15 6.44 34.93 36.81
N LEU A 16 6.12 35.61 35.70
CA LEU A 16 5.95 37.06 35.63
C LEU A 16 4.77 37.56 36.48
N ALA A 17 3.72 36.76 36.61
CA ALA A 17 2.52 37.08 37.40
C ALA A 17 2.64 36.68 38.89
N GLY A 18 3.78 36.10 39.33
CA GLY A 18 3.95 35.61 40.69
C GLY A 18 3.04 34.42 41.06
N GLN A 19 2.53 33.72 40.05
CA GLN A 19 1.66 32.55 40.20
C GLN A 19 2.50 31.26 40.30
N PRO A 20 1.95 30.18 40.87
CA PRO A 20 2.59 28.87 40.83
C PRO A 20 2.87 28.42 39.40
N ILE A 21 4.12 28.01 39.13
CA ILE A 21 4.56 27.56 37.80
C ILE A 21 3.85 26.24 37.45
N PRO A 22 3.17 26.14 36.29
CA PRO A 22 2.56 24.91 35.82
C PRO A 22 3.58 23.78 35.71
N ALA A 23 3.17 22.58 36.16
CA ALA A 23 4.00 21.38 36.04
C ALA A 23 4.27 21.04 34.58
N LEU A 24 5.49 20.58 34.29
CA LEU A 24 5.83 20.10 32.96
C LEU A 24 4.97 18.88 32.59
N PRO A 25 4.55 18.76 31.31
CA PRO A 25 3.85 17.58 30.85
C PRO A 25 4.73 16.34 31.04
N LYS A 26 4.13 15.26 31.55
CA LYS A 26 4.84 14.02 31.94
C LYS A 26 5.08 13.06 30.77
N GLY A 27 4.53 13.35 29.59
CA GLY A 27 4.59 12.47 28.44
C GLY A 27 4.36 13.20 27.13
N PRO A 28 4.64 12.53 26.01
CA PRO A 28 4.42 13.08 24.68
C PRO A 28 2.93 13.36 24.43
N SER A 29 2.63 14.48 23.78
CA SER A 29 1.27 14.84 23.37
C SER A 29 1.02 14.40 21.92
N PRO A 30 -0.20 13.91 21.58
CA PRO A 30 -0.57 13.66 20.18
C PRO A 30 -0.45 14.91 19.29
N ALA A 31 -0.56 16.10 19.88
CA ALA A 31 -0.42 17.38 19.20
C ALA A 31 1.04 17.86 19.05
N ASP A 32 2.02 17.10 19.57
CA ASP A 32 3.43 17.45 19.44
C ASP A 32 3.79 17.62 17.97
N LEU A 33 4.38 18.77 17.64
CA LEU A 33 4.90 19.03 16.31
C LEU A 33 6.27 18.39 16.17
N LEU A 34 6.35 17.45 15.25
CA LEU A 34 7.52 16.66 14.94
C LEU A 34 8.18 17.17 13.66
N THR A 35 9.50 17.15 13.68
CA THR A 35 10.32 17.28 12.47
C THR A 35 10.16 16.07 11.56
N ASP A 36 10.59 16.18 10.31
CA ASP A 36 10.65 15.07 9.36
C ASP A 36 11.45 13.87 9.90
N THR A 37 12.56 14.12 10.60
CA THR A 37 13.37 13.08 11.25
C THR A 37 12.63 12.40 12.41
N GLU A 38 11.95 13.16 13.26
CA GLU A 38 11.21 12.62 14.40
C GLU A 38 9.97 11.84 13.95
N ALA A 39 9.23 12.35 12.96
CA ALA A 39 8.11 11.65 12.35
C ALA A 39 8.58 10.35 11.68
N ALA A 40 9.70 10.39 10.94
CA ALA A 40 10.28 9.21 10.31
C ALA A 40 10.67 8.13 11.33
N ALA A 41 11.18 8.51 12.49
CA ALA A 41 11.50 7.58 13.57
C ALA A 41 10.26 6.87 14.13
N ILE A 42 9.12 7.56 14.25
CA ILE A 42 7.84 6.95 14.67
C ILE A 42 7.30 6.00 13.60
N ILE A 43 7.35 6.42 12.33
CA ILE A 43 6.80 5.65 11.20
C ILE A 43 7.68 4.43 10.85
N GLY A 44 8.97 4.49 11.15
CA GLY A 44 9.96 3.47 10.77
C GLY A 44 10.43 3.60 9.32
N VAL A 45 10.60 4.83 8.83
CA VAL A 45 11.12 5.15 7.50
C VAL A 45 12.25 6.20 7.57
N THR A 46 12.76 6.66 6.43
CA THR A 46 13.72 7.77 6.40
C THR A 46 13.00 9.11 6.30
N ALA A 47 13.65 10.19 6.76
CA ALA A 47 13.13 11.56 6.61
C ALA A 47 12.89 11.97 5.14
N SER A 48 13.69 11.42 4.20
CA SER A 48 13.47 11.62 2.77
C SER A 48 12.17 10.98 2.27
N THR A 49 11.83 9.79 2.78
CA THR A 49 10.57 9.11 2.48
C THR A 49 9.39 9.91 3.01
N VAL A 50 9.46 10.42 4.25
CA VAL A 50 8.41 11.31 4.80
C VAL A 50 8.17 12.51 3.88
N ARG A 51 9.23 13.20 3.45
CA ARG A 51 9.11 14.35 2.53
C ARG A 51 8.50 13.96 1.18
N ALA A 52 8.91 12.82 0.61
CA ALA A 52 8.40 12.34 -0.67
C ALA A 52 6.93 11.90 -0.59
N ASP A 53 6.55 11.17 0.45
CA ASP A 53 5.18 10.71 0.64
C ASP A 53 4.25 11.89 0.97
N ALA A 54 4.72 12.89 1.72
CA ALA A 54 3.98 14.12 1.96
C ALA A 54 3.80 14.94 0.65
N ALA A 55 4.83 15.00 -0.20
CA ALA A 55 4.76 15.69 -1.49
C ALA A 55 3.84 14.99 -2.50
N THR A 56 3.73 13.66 -2.42
CA THR A 56 2.87 12.85 -3.31
C THR A 56 1.46 12.64 -2.76
N GLY A 57 1.15 13.16 -1.56
CA GLY A 57 -0.16 13.04 -0.93
C GLY A 57 -0.47 11.65 -0.36
N ARG A 58 0.55 10.79 -0.18
CA ARG A 58 0.39 9.46 0.44
C ARG A 58 0.27 9.52 1.95
N MET A 59 0.90 10.51 2.55
CA MET A 59 0.76 10.85 3.97
C MET A 59 0.33 12.31 4.13
N ASP A 60 0.00 12.69 5.36
CA ASP A 60 -0.31 14.07 5.71
C ASP A 60 0.82 15.02 5.25
N GLY A 61 0.43 16.15 4.65
CA GLY A 61 1.37 17.13 4.10
C GLY A 61 2.23 17.82 5.16
N GLY A 62 1.82 17.74 6.43
CA GLY A 62 2.35 18.53 7.52
C GLY A 62 1.88 19.99 7.44
N VAL A 63 2.09 20.71 8.55
CA VAL A 63 1.83 22.15 8.64
C VAL A 63 3.14 22.90 8.49
N GLU A 64 3.17 23.91 7.63
CA GLU A 64 4.32 24.79 7.51
C GLU A 64 4.33 25.82 8.65
N ARG A 65 5.43 25.87 9.41
CA ARG A 65 5.70 26.89 10.42
C ARG A 65 7.15 27.32 10.36
N HIS A 66 7.37 28.63 10.24
CA HIS A 66 8.69 29.24 10.15
C HIS A 66 9.57 28.64 9.03
N GLY A 67 8.98 28.38 7.86
CA GLY A 67 9.70 27.84 6.69
C GLY A 67 10.10 26.36 6.79
N ARG A 68 9.63 25.64 7.82
CA ARG A 68 9.79 24.19 7.96
C ARG A 68 8.42 23.52 8.06
N ARG A 69 8.30 22.32 7.50
CA ARG A 69 7.12 21.46 7.71
C ARG A 69 7.21 20.67 8.99
N TRP A 70 6.07 20.55 9.66
CA TRP A 70 5.90 19.86 10.91
C TRP A 70 4.73 18.90 10.82
N TRP A 71 4.87 17.72 11.40
CA TRP A 71 3.81 16.72 11.46
C TRP A 71 3.38 16.54 12.90
N THR A 72 2.09 16.35 13.15
CA THR A 72 1.66 16.00 14.51
C THR A 72 2.10 14.57 14.84
N ARG A 73 2.40 14.31 16.11
CA ARG A 73 2.66 12.95 16.60
C ARG A 73 1.51 12.00 16.26
N ALA A 74 0.26 12.44 16.44
CA ALA A 74 -0.92 11.68 16.06
C ALA A 74 -0.90 11.25 14.58
N ALA A 75 -0.53 12.15 13.67
CA ALA A 75 -0.44 11.82 12.24
C ALA A 75 0.67 10.80 11.96
N ALA A 76 1.83 10.93 12.61
CA ALA A 76 2.93 9.98 12.46
C ALA A 76 2.57 8.59 13.01
N GLU A 77 1.90 8.51 14.16
CA GLU A 77 1.44 7.26 14.76
C GLU A 77 0.33 6.60 13.91
N ALA A 78 -0.60 7.40 13.38
CA ALA A 78 -1.63 6.92 12.46
C ALA A 78 -1.02 6.35 11.17
N GLU A 79 0.03 6.99 10.64
CA GLU A 79 0.77 6.48 9.48
C GLU A 79 1.49 5.17 9.80
N ALA A 80 2.16 5.09 10.97
CA ALA A 80 2.83 3.87 11.43
C ALA A 80 1.87 2.68 11.58
N ALA A 81 0.63 2.96 11.99
CA ALA A 81 -0.43 1.96 12.14
C ALA A 81 -1.08 1.53 10.81
N ARG A 82 -0.81 2.21 9.69
CA ARG A 82 -1.40 1.82 8.40
C ARG A 82 -0.87 0.45 7.98
N PRO A 83 -1.75 -0.45 7.51
CA PRO A 83 -1.31 -1.72 6.95
C PRO A 83 -0.38 -1.45 5.77
N ASP A 84 0.71 -2.21 5.74
CA ASP A 84 1.82 -1.97 4.85
C ASP A 84 1.39 -1.99 3.38
N GLN A 85 1.26 -0.81 2.77
CA GLN A 85 1.13 -0.66 1.33
C GLN A 85 2.50 -0.50 0.65
N ARG A 86 3.62 -0.77 1.36
CA ARG A 86 4.95 -0.74 0.77
C ARG A 86 4.96 -1.75 -0.35
N GLY A 87 4.96 -1.19 -1.56
CA GLY A 87 5.13 -1.94 -2.78
C GLY A 87 6.46 -2.70 -2.76
N ARG A 88 6.74 -3.36 -3.87
CA ARG A 88 7.93 -4.17 -4.04
C ARG A 88 9.19 -3.42 -3.55
N GLN A 89 9.93 -3.99 -2.61
CA GLN A 89 11.13 -3.35 -2.05
C GLN A 89 12.15 -3.02 -3.15
N LEU A 90 12.87 -1.91 -2.97
CA LEU A 90 13.94 -1.50 -3.88
C LEU A 90 15.01 -2.60 -3.94
N GLY A 91 15.26 -3.17 -5.12
CA GLY A 91 16.18 -4.28 -5.31
C GLY A 91 15.54 -5.68 -5.30
N ALA A 92 14.22 -5.79 -5.17
CA ALA A 92 13.52 -7.07 -5.32
C ALA A 92 13.79 -7.70 -6.70
N LYS A 93 14.53 -8.82 -6.68
CA LYS A 93 15.03 -9.53 -7.87
C LYS A 93 13.97 -10.33 -8.62
N ASP A 94 12.73 -10.36 -8.16
CA ASP A 94 11.63 -11.05 -8.83
C ASP A 94 11.24 -10.36 -10.14
N LYS A 95 12.08 -10.50 -11.16
CA LYS A 95 11.78 -10.14 -12.55
C LYS A 95 10.75 -11.08 -13.18
N ALA A 96 10.41 -12.18 -12.51
CA ALA A 96 9.38 -13.07 -12.98
C ALA A 96 8.04 -12.32 -13.06
N PRO A 97 7.37 -12.31 -14.23
CA PRO A 97 5.94 -12.01 -14.29
C PRO A 97 5.25 -12.86 -13.23
N ARG A 98 4.26 -12.31 -12.50
CA ARG A 98 3.43 -13.12 -11.60
C ARG A 98 3.01 -14.35 -12.40
N ALA A 99 3.35 -15.56 -11.90
CA ALA A 99 2.97 -16.79 -12.56
C ALA A 99 1.46 -16.71 -12.81
N ARG A 100 1.07 -16.55 -14.07
CA ARG A 100 -0.35 -16.48 -14.42
C ARG A 100 -0.90 -17.86 -14.13
N ARG A 101 -1.67 -17.98 -13.04
CA ARG A 101 -2.38 -19.22 -12.72
C ARG A 101 -3.12 -19.63 -14.00
N PRO A 102 -2.84 -20.83 -14.55
CA PRO A 102 -3.59 -21.34 -15.70
C PRO A 102 -5.07 -21.26 -15.42
N ASP A 103 -5.86 -20.90 -16.42
CA ASP A 103 -7.31 -20.87 -16.28
C ASP A 103 -7.78 -22.31 -15.97
N PRO A 104 -8.50 -22.54 -14.85
CA PRO A 104 -8.85 -23.89 -14.41
C PRO A 104 -9.73 -24.65 -15.42
N ARG A 105 -10.31 -23.96 -16.41
CA ARG A 105 -11.17 -24.53 -17.46
C ARG A 105 -10.38 -25.16 -18.61
N ILE A 106 -9.08 -24.87 -18.73
CA ILE A 106 -8.20 -25.41 -19.79
C ILE A 106 -8.20 -26.95 -19.85
N PRO A 107 -8.01 -27.71 -18.75
CA PRO A 107 -8.00 -29.18 -18.81
C PRO A 107 -9.37 -29.76 -19.22
N GLU A 108 -10.48 -29.17 -18.74
CA GLU A 108 -11.83 -29.59 -19.11
C GLU A 108 -12.08 -29.40 -20.61
N VAL A 109 -11.78 -28.20 -21.14
CA VAL A 109 -11.90 -27.90 -22.58
C VAL A 109 -10.95 -28.77 -23.41
N GLY A 110 -9.77 -29.09 -22.89
CA GLY A 110 -8.84 -30.02 -23.53
C GLY A 110 -9.43 -31.42 -23.73
N ALA A 111 -10.04 -31.99 -22.68
CA ALA A 111 -10.71 -33.28 -22.76
C ALA A 111 -11.91 -33.28 -23.72
N GLU A 112 -12.64 -32.16 -23.79
CA GLU A 112 -13.76 -32.01 -24.72
C GLU A 112 -13.31 -31.97 -26.18
N LEU A 113 -12.19 -31.28 -26.46
CA LEU A 113 -11.60 -31.26 -27.80
C LEU A 113 -11.07 -32.65 -28.20
N GLU A 114 -10.44 -33.39 -27.29
CA GLU A 114 -10.02 -34.78 -27.53
C GLU A 114 -11.22 -35.71 -27.82
N ALA A 115 -12.33 -35.52 -27.12
CA ALA A 115 -13.55 -36.27 -27.38
C ALA A 115 -14.15 -35.94 -28.76
N ALA A 116 -14.06 -34.69 -29.20
CA ALA A 116 -14.48 -34.28 -30.53
C ALA A 116 -13.56 -34.85 -31.63
N ASP A 117 -12.24 -34.79 -31.44
CA ASP A 117 -11.26 -35.32 -32.40
C ASP A 117 -11.38 -36.85 -32.55
N ALA A 118 -11.72 -37.55 -31.46
CA ALA A 118 -11.99 -38.99 -31.48
C ALA A 118 -13.42 -39.37 -31.91
N GLY A 119 -14.24 -38.42 -32.36
CA GLY A 119 -15.61 -38.65 -32.82
C GLY A 119 -16.60 -39.08 -31.72
N ARG A 120 -16.23 -38.97 -30.44
CA ARG A 120 -17.10 -39.28 -29.29
C ARG A 120 -18.07 -38.14 -28.95
N ARG A 121 -17.87 -36.97 -29.55
CA ARG A 121 -18.72 -35.78 -29.41
C ARG A 121 -18.73 -34.98 -30.72
N GLY A 122 -19.77 -34.16 -30.92
CA GLY A 122 -19.78 -33.10 -31.92
C GLY A 122 -18.71 -32.01 -31.69
N PRO A 123 -18.55 -31.08 -32.65
CA PRO A 123 -17.50 -30.06 -32.62
C PRO A 123 -17.69 -29.06 -31.47
N VAL A 124 -16.63 -28.84 -30.69
CA VAL A 124 -16.61 -27.85 -29.59
C VAL A 124 -16.41 -26.45 -30.18
N THR A 125 -17.36 -25.54 -29.94
CA THR A 125 -17.32 -24.17 -30.49
C THR A 125 -17.08 -23.10 -29.42
N ALA A 126 -16.50 -21.97 -29.81
CA ALA A 126 -16.30 -20.84 -28.89
C ALA A 126 -17.62 -20.25 -28.37
N ALA A 127 -18.68 -20.25 -29.18
CA ALA A 127 -20.00 -19.78 -28.80
C ALA A 127 -20.62 -20.67 -27.70
N GLU A 128 -20.49 -21.99 -27.85
CA GLU A 128 -20.95 -22.97 -26.84
C GLU A 128 -20.22 -22.78 -25.50
N LEU A 129 -18.88 -22.64 -25.53
CA LEU A 129 -18.09 -22.41 -24.32
C LEU A 129 -18.36 -21.04 -23.69
N ALA A 130 -18.61 -20.00 -24.51
CA ALA A 130 -18.97 -18.67 -24.04
C ALA A 130 -20.29 -18.70 -23.25
N ALA A 131 -21.30 -19.39 -23.78
CA ALA A 131 -22.58 -19.60 -23.10
C ALA A 131 -22.41 -20.43 -21.81
N ARG A 132 -21.69 -21.57 -21.88
CA ARG A 132 -21.49 -22.47 -20.74
C ARG A 132 -20.76 -21.82 -19.56
N TYR A 133 -19.72 -21.03 -19.84
CA TYR A 133 -18.91 -20.41 -18.80
C TYR A 133 -19.31 -18.96 -18.47
N ALA A 134 -20.39 -18.45 -19.08
CA ALA A 134 -20.84 -17.07 -18.97
C ALA A 134 -19.70 -16.06 -19.21
N VAL A 135 -18.95 -16.25 -20.30
CA VAL A 135 -17.83 -15.38 -20.69
C VAL A 135 -18.01 -14.85 -22.11
N SER A 136 -17.26 -13.80 -22.45
CA SER A 136 -17.20 -13.33 -23.85
C SER A 136 -16.66 -14.40 -24.80
N THR A 137 -17.09 -14.37 -26.06
CA THR A 137 -16.56 -15.24 -27.13
C THR A 137 -15.04 -15.17 -27.23
N ARG A 138 -14.46 -13.97 -27.13
CA ARG A 138 -13.00 -13.76 -27.13
C ARG A 138 -12.30 -14.49 -25.97
N THR A 139 -12.92 -14.54 -24.79
CA THR A 139 -12.39 -15.29 -23.65
C THR A 139 -12.46 -16.79 -23.92
N ALA A 140 -13.56 -17.28 -24.50
CA ALA A 140 -13.73 -18.68 -24.87
C ALA A 140 -12.71 -19.13 -25.93
N GLU A 141 -12.51 -18.34 -26.98
CA GLU A 141 -11.47 -18.57 -28.00
C GLU A 141 -10.08 -18.68 -27.40
N ARG A 142 -9.76 -17.79 -26.45
CA ARG A 142 -8.48 -17.81 -25.74
C ARG A 142 -8.31 -19.07 -24.88
N ILE A 143 -9.37 -19.55 -24.24
CA ILE A 143 -9.35 -20.80 -23.47
C ILE A 143 -9.14 -21.98 -24.43
N MET A 144 -9.86 -22.02 -25.55
CA MET A 144 -9.69 -23.06 -26.59
C MET A 144 -8.28 -23.08 -27.18
N SER A 145 -7.71 -21.92 -27.51
CA SER A 145 -6.34 -21.82 -28.03
C SER A 145 -5.35 -22.41 -27.02
N LYS A 146 -5.46 -22.02 -25.75
CA LYS A 146 -4.59 -22.54 -24.70
C LYS A 146 -4.79 -24.03 -24.43
N ALA A 147 -6.02 -24.52 -24.53
CA ALA A 147 -6.31 -25.94 -24.42
C ALA A 147 -5.69 -26.74 -25.57
N ARG A 148 -5.65 -26.19 -26.79
CA ARG A 148 -4.93 -26.78 -27.93
C ARG A 148 -3.41 -26.75 -27.72
N ASP A 149 -2.86 -25.62 -27.27
CA ASP A 149 -1.43 -25.47 -27.02
C ASP A 149 -0.94 -26.42 -25.92
N ALA A 150 -1.77 -26.68 -24.90
CA ALA A 150 -1.46 -27.61 -23.80
C ALA A 150 -1.54 -29.10 -24.19
N ARG A 151 -2.12 -29.42 -25.35
CA ARG A 151 -2.22 -30.77 -25.92
C ARG A 151 -1.06 -31.10 -26.88
N ARG A 152 -0.27 -30.10 -27.27
CA ARG A 152 0.87 -30.25 -28.17
C ARG A 152 2.13 -30.66 -27.42
#